data_AF-A0A5C7QIU2-F1
#
_entry.id   AF-A0A5C7QIU2-F1
#
_cell.length_a   1.000
_cell.length_b   1.000
_cell.length_c   1.000
_cell.angle_alpha   90.00
_cell.angle_beta   90.00
_cell.angle_gamma   90.00
#
_symmetry.space_group_name_H-M   'P 1'
#
loop_
_entity.id
_entity.type
_entity.pdbx_description
1 polymer ?
#
loop_
_entity_poly.entity_id
_entity_poly.type
_entity_poly.pdbx_seq_one_letter_code
_entity_poly.pdbx_strand_id
1 'polypeptide(L)'
;MKVEILRKYQDGKATIGLLSVDGVVRWLTLELPWRNNEIKKSCIPEGDYVCEAVSNRQTSGGLLMLRTFEVKNVKPRSGILFHIGNSVKDTEGCILLGNRLDEDQVLNSLSAFNQFRRVTEKVQSFDLKIRS
;
A
#
# COMPACT_ATOMS: atom_id res chain seq x y z
N MET A 1 3.81 12.30 -11.25
CA MET A 1 3.63 12.25 -9.79
C MET A 1 4.67 11.29 -9.24
N LYS A 2 5.39 11.67 -8.18
CA LYS A 2 6.34 10.79 -7.49
C LYS A 2 5.72 10.35 -6.16
N VAL A 3 5.64 9.05 -5.94
CA VAL A 3 5.11 8.47 -4.72
C VAL A 3 6.23 7.70 -4.03
N GLU A 4 6.37 7.87 -2.72
CA GLU A 4 7.39 7.17 -1.95
C GLU A 4 6.82 6.60 -0.65
N ILE A 5 7.13 5.35 -0.37
CA ILE A 5 6.93 4.70 0.92
C ILE A 5 8.29 4.60 1.60
N LEU A 6 8.40 5.26 2.76
CA LEU A 6 9.53 5.09 3.67
C LEU A 6 9.08 4.24 4.85
N ARG A 7 9.50 2.98 4.89
CA ARG A 7 9.24 2.04 5.98
C ARG A 7 10.01 2.50 7.22
N LYS A 8 9.32 2.67 8.34
CA LYS A 8 9.89 3.23 9.58
C LYS A 8 9.98 2.21 10.70
N TYR A 9 9.04 1.29 10.75
CA TYR A 9 8.97 0.27 11.78
C TYR A 9 8.69 -1.07 11.12
N GLN A 10 9.56 -2.03 11.39
CA GLN A 10 9.43 -3.40 10.91
C GLN A 10 9.65 -4.29 12.11
N ASP A 11 8.58 -4.91 12.58
CA ASP A 11 8.71 -6.02 13.51
C ASP A 11 8.30 -7.31 12.83
N GLY A 12 8.47 -8.43 13.54
CA GLY A 12 8.04 -9.72 13.04
C GLY A 12 6.53 -9.81 12.76
N LYS A 13 5.72 -8.78 13.06
CA LYS A 13 4.27 -8.77 12.95
C LYS A 13 3.76 -7.86 11.85
N ALA A 14 4.32 -6.65 11.67
CA ALA A 14 3.91 -5.67 10.66
C ALA A 14 5.09 -4.83 10.13
N THR A 15 4.88 -4.26 8.94
CA THR A 15 5.73 -3.20 8.37
C THR A 15 4.91 -1.92 8.29
N ILE A 16 5.32 -0.87 9.02
CA ILE A 16 4.70 0.45 9.02
C ILE A 16 5.57 1.43 8.25
N GLY A 17 4.95 2.25 7.40
CA GLY A 17 5.65 3.25 6.61
C GLY A 17 4.93 4.59 6.51
N LEU A 18 5.63 5.56 5.93
CA LEU A 18 5.13 6.88 5.57
C LEU A 18 4.96 6.95 4.05
N LEU A 19 3.75 7.23 3.58
CA LEU A 19 3.47 7.48 2.17
C LEU A 19 3.55 8.98 1.88
N SER A 20 4.46 9.37 1.01
CA SER A 20 4.59 10.72 0.51
C SER A 20 4.20 10.83 -0.96
N VAL A 21 3.66 12.00 -1.33
CA VAL A 21 3.36 12.36 -2.71
C VAL A 21 4.05 13.67 -3.01
N ASP A 22 4.90 13.67 -4.03
CA ASP A 22 5.71 14.80 -4.46
C ASP A 22 6.49 15.45 -3.28
N GLY A 23 7.04 14.60 -2.41
CA GLY A 23 7.87 15.00 -1.26
C GLY A 23 7.10 15.36 0.02
N VAL A 24 5.76 15.34 -0.01
CA VAL A 24 4.94 15.66 1.17
C VAL A 24 4.37 14.36 1.75
N VAL A 25 4.71 14.05 3.01
CA VAL A 25 4.10 12.94 3.74
C VAL A 25 2.62 13.22 3.96
N ARG A 26 1.77 12.29 3.53
CA ARG A 26 0.31 12.44 3.58
C ARG A 26 -0.40 11.35 4.36
N TRP A 27 0.10 10.12 4.29
CA TRP A 27 -0.55 8.94 4.88
C TRP A 27 0.45 8.02 5.55
N LEU A 28 -0.07 7.14 6.39
CA LEU A 28 0.63 5.97 6.90
C LEU A 28 0.34 4.77 6.01
N THR A 29 1.28 3.84 5.94
CA THR A 29 1.09 2.53 5.31
C THR A 29 1.25 1.41 6.32
N LEU A 30 0.51 0.33 6.10
CA LEU A 30 0.71 -0.96 6.75
C LEU A 30 0.87 -2.05 5.69
N GLU A 31 1.90 -2.87 5.83
CA GLU A 31 2.16 -4.03 5.00
C GLU A 31 2.48 -5.24 5.90
N LEU A 32 2.48 -6.44 5.33
CA LEU A 32 3.01 -7.62 6.02
C LEU A 32 4.51 -7.45 6.36
N PRO A 33 5.06 -8.21 7.33
CA PRO A 33 6.49 -8.29 7.54
C PRO A 33 7.24 -8.73 6.28
N TRP A 34 8.51 -8.38 6.18
CA TRP A 34 9.36 -8.95 5.15
C TRP A 34 9.59 -10.45 5.41
N ARG A 35 9.30 -11.28 4.40
CA ARG A 35 9.50 -12.73 4.39
C ARG A 35 10.06 -13.16 3.04
N ASN A 36 11.15 -12.54 2.60
CA ASN A 36 11.86 -12.89 1.35
C ASN A 36 10.94 -12.91 0.11
N ASN A 37 10.04 -11.92 0.01
CA ASN A 37 9.06 -11.82 -1.06
C ASN A 37 8.13 -13.05 -1.21
N GLU A 38 7.90 -13.80 -0.13
CA GLU A 38 6.99 -14.95 -0.15
C GLU A 38 5.56 -14.53 -0.50
N ILE A 39 4.94 -15.29 -1.40
CA ILE A 39 3.58 -15.05 -1.90
C ILE A 39 2.60 -15.07 -0.73
N LYS A 40 1.76 -14.04 -0.63
CA LYS A 40 0.71 -13.87 0.39
C LYS A 40 1.19 -13.78 1.85
N LYS A 41 2.50 -13.74 2.09
CA LYS A 41 3.08 -13.72 3.44
C LYS A 41 4.09 -12.58 3.69
N SER A 42 4.50 -11.89 2.63
CA SER A 42 5.51 -10.84 2.69
C SER A 42 4.97 -9.50 2.20
N CYS A 43 5.49 -8.38 2.71
CA CYS A 43 5.51 -7.14 1.94
C CYS A 43 6.35 -7.31 0.66
N ILE A 44 6.21 -6.41 -0.30
CA ILE A 44 7.01 -6.46 -1.54
C ILE A 44 8.43 -5.95 -1.28
N PRO A 45 9.43 -6.30 -2.13
CA PRO A 45 10.80 -5.84 -1.94
C PRO A 45 10.88 -4.31 -1.93
N GLU A 46 11.96 -3.78 -1.34
CA GLU A 46 12.34 -2.40 -1.62
C GLU A 46 12.77 -2.28 -3.07
N GLY A 47 12.52 -1.11 -3.66
CA GLY A 47 12.81 -0.89 -5.07
C GLY A 47 12.02 0.26 -5.67
N ASP A 48 12.15 0.37 -6.98
CA ASP A 48 11.41 1.34 -7.79
C ASP A 48 10.43 0.57 -8.66
N TYR A 49 9.18 1.00 -8.63
CA TYR A 49 8.05 0.34 -9.25
C TYR A 49 7.23 1.34 -10.05
N VAL A 50 6.45 0.81 -11.00
CA VAL A 50 5.38 1.56 -11.66
C VAL A 50 4.06 1.11 -11.06
N CYS A 51 3.20 2.05 -10.74
CA CYS A 51 1.84 1.80 -10.29
C CYS A 51 0.85 2.22 -11.36
N GLU A 52 -0.04 1.32 -11.76
CA GLU A 52 -1.05 1.59 -12.78
C GLU A 52 -2.44 1.64 -12.16
N ALA A 53 -3.26 2.60 -12.61
CA ALA A 53 -4.65 2.68 -12.21
C ALA A 53 -5.41 1.46 -12.70
N VAL A 54 -6.14 0.81 -11.79
CA VAL A 54 -6.97 -0.35 -12.06
C VAL A 54 -8.36 -0.13 -11.48
N SER A 55 -9.36 -0.73 -12.10
CA SER A 55 -10.75 -0.63 -11.70
C SER A 55 -11.33 -2.01 -11.36
N ASN A 56 -12.40 -2.02 -10.57
CA ASN A 56 -13.17 -3.21 -10.23
C ASN A 56 -12.31 -4.37 -9.68
N ARG A 57 -11.34 -4.04 -8.82
CA ARG A 57 -10.52 -5.04 -8.13
C ARG A 57 -11.16 -5.42 -6.80
N GLN A 58 -11.11 -6.70 -6.47
CA GLN A 58 -11.61 -7.19 -5.19
C GLN A 58 -10.43 -7.69 -4.36
N THR A 59 -10.40 -7.32 -3.07
CA THR A 59 -9.45 -7.88 -2.11
C THR A 59 -9.82 -9.33 -1.79
N SER A 60 -8.90 -10.11 -1.21
CA SER A 60 -9.18 -11.49 -0.76
C SER A 60 -10.32 -11.56 0.27
N GLY A 61 -10.53 -10.48 1.05
CA GLY A 61 -11.64 -10.35 1.99
C GLY A 61 -12.97 -9.90 1.37
N GLY A 62 -13.06 -9.78 0.04
CA GLY A 62 -14.30 -9.46 -0.65
C GLY A 62 -14.59 -7.97 -0.84
N LEU A 63 -13.74 -7.07 -0.33
CA LEU A 63 -13.92 -5.62 -0.53
C LEU A 63 -13.70 -5.25 -2.00
N LEU A 64 -14.73 -4.71 -2.65
CA LEU A 64 -14.68 -4.20 -4.02
C LEU A 64 -14.14 -2.76 -4.06
N MET A 65 -13.09 -2.55 -4.85
CA MET A 65 -12.53 -1.24 -5.15
C MET A 65 -12.83 -0.86 -6.59
N LEU A 66 -13.65 0.19 -6.74
CA LEU A 66 -14.02 0.72 -8.05
C LEU A 66 -12.82 1.33 -8.79
N ARG A 67 -11.87 1.92 -8.07
CA ARG A 67 -10.61 2.45 -8.60
C ARG A 67 -9.52 2.40 -7.53
N THR A 68 -8.37 1.86 -7.88
CA THR A 68 -7.15 1.89 -7.07
C THR A 68 -5.91 1.81 -7.98
N PHE A 69 -4.73 1.61 -7.41
CA PHE A 69 -3.49 1.36 -8.14
C PHE A 69 -2.93 -0.02 -7.83
N GLU A 70 -2.39 -0.67 -8.86
CA GLU A 70 -1.66 -1.93 -8.77
C GLU A 70 -0.16 -1.68 -8.96
N VAL A 71 0.67 -2.18 -8.04
CA VAL A 71 2.13 -2.17 -8.19
C VAL A 71 2.52 -3.24 -9.21
N LYS A 72 3.14 -2.82 -10.32
CA LYS A 72 3.51 -3.72 -11.42
C LYS A 72 4.91 -4.31 -11.20
N ASN A 73 5.17 -5.39 -11.94
CA ASN A 73 6.49 -6.04 -12.04
C ASN A 73 7.09 -6.60 -10.74
N VAL A 74 6.25 -6.94 -9.75
CA VAL A 74 6.68 -7.59 -8.49
C VAL A 74 6.77 -9.11 -8.66
N LYS A 75 7.64 -9.63 -9.54
CA LYS A 75 7.72 -11.10 -9.76
C LYS A 75 8.14 -11.87 -8.48
N PRO A 76 7.55 -13.06 -8.20
CA PRO A 76 6.55 -13.81 -8.97
C PRO A 76 5.08 -13.44 -8.62
N ARG A 77 4.85 -12.29 -8.01
CA ARG A 77 3.56 -11.83 -7.49
C ARG A 77 2.87 -10.85 -8.45
N SER A 78 1.57 -10.70 -8.29
CA SER A 78 0.72 -9.74 -9.00
C SER A 78 -0.43 -9.31 -8.11
N GLY A 79 -1.20 -8.30 -8.52
CA GLY A 79 -2.37 -7.86 -7.76
C GLY A 79 -2.00 -7.22 -6.41
N ILE A 80 -0.83 -6.60 -6.33
CA ILE A 80 -0.42 -5.83 -5.15
C ILE A 80 -1.09 -4.47 -5.25
N LEU A 81 -2.11 -4.23 -4.42
CA LEU A 81 -2.97 -3.06 -4.51
C LEU A 81 -2.73 -2.11 -3.33
N PHE A 82 -3.07 -0.84 -3.54
CA PHE A 82 -3.34 0.07 -2.43
C PHE A 82 -4.80 -0.11 -2.00
N HIS A 83 -5.09 -0.30 -0.71
CA HIS A 83 -6.48 -0.43 -0.28
C HIS A 83 -6.75 -0.09 1.18
N ILE A 84 -8.04 -0.16 1.53
CA ILE A 84 -8.57 0.01 2.87
C ILE A 84 -8.30 -1.26 3.67
N GLY A 85 -7.77 -1.11 4.87
CA GLY A 85 -7.58 -2.16 5.87
C GLY A 85 -6.86 -1.55 7.06
N ASN A 86 -6.99 -2.16 8.24
CA ASN A 86 -6.46 -1.59 9.47
C ASN A 86 -5.35 -2.43 10.09
N SER A 87 -5.29 -3.71 9.78
CA SER A 87 -4.35 -4.66 10.37
C SER A 87 -3.74 -5.58 9.31
N VAL A 88 -2.68 -6.30 9.67
CA VAL A 88 -2.07 -7.32 8.80
C VAL A 88 -3.04 -8.42 8.37
N LYS A 89 -4.13 -8.64 9.10
CA LYS A 89 -5.18 -9.61 8.73
C LYS A 89 -5.99 -9.17 7.52
N ASP A 90 -6.00 -7.87 7.23
CA ASP A 90 -6.75 -7.30 6.11
C ASP A 90 -5.96 -7.39 4.80
N THR A 91 -4.73 -7.90 4.80
CA THR A 91 -3.86 -7.93 3.61
C THR A 91 -3.13 -9.25 3.45
N GLU A 92 -3.00 -9.70 2.19
CA GLU A 92 -2.11 -10.80 1.80
C GLU A 92 -0.85 -10.24 1.10
N GLY A 93 -0.39 -9.06 1.52
CA GLY A 93 0.81 -8.40 1.00
C GLY A 93 0.53 -7.26 0.01
N CYS A 94 -0.70 -6.75 -0.01
CA CYS A 94 -1.04 -5.41 -0.49
C CYS A 94 -0.60 -4.31 0.49
N ILE A 95 -0.72 -3.06 0.06
CA ILE A 95 -0.36 -1.86 0.85
C ILE A 95 -1.64 -1.25 1.42
N LEU A 96 -1.79 -1.27 2.74
CA LEU A 96 -2.93 -0.64 3.42
C LEU A 96 -2.63 0.83 3.72
N LEU A 97 -3.65 1.69 3.62
CA LEU A 97 -3.52 3.12 3.94
C LEU A 97 -4.26 3.48 5.23
N GLY A 98 -3.70 4.42 6.00
CA GLY A 98 -4.38 5.03 7.14
C GLY A 98 -3.86 6.42 7.50
N ASN A 99 -4.55 7.09 8.42
CA ASN A 99 -4.20 8.45 8.88
C ASN A 99 -3.70 8.49 10.33
N ARG A 100 -3.87 7.42 11.08
CA ARG A 100 -3.42 7.31 12.48
C ARG A 100 -2.77 5.95 12.71
N LEU A 101 -1.70 5.93 13.49
CA LEU A 101 -1.04 4.71 13.94
C LEU A 101 -1.59 4.34 15.33
N ASP A 102 -1.84 3.05 15.54
CA ASP A 102 -2.16 2.49 16.85
C ASP A 102 -1.44 1.14 16.97
N GLU A 103 -0.33 1.10 17.70
CA GLU A 103 0.58 -0.05 17.75
C GLU A 103 0.96 -0.57 16.35
N ASP A 104 0.53 -1.80 16.00
CA ASP A 104 0.78 -2.47 14.73
C ASP A 104 -0.38 -2.30 13.72
N GLN A 105 -1.26 -1.32 13.94
CA GLN A 105 -2.43 -1.03 13.11
C GLN A 105 -2.44 0.39 12.56
N VAL A 106 -3.04 0.54 11.39
CA VAL A 106 -3.39 1.84 10.82
C VAL A 106 -4.89 2.08 10.93
N LEU A 107 -5.30 3.24 11.41
CA LEU A 107 -6.70 3.61 11.57
C LEU A 107 -7.14 4.66 10.56
N ASN A 108 -8.46 4.88 10.47
CA ASN A 108 -9.10 5.79 9.53
C ASN A 108 -8.78 5.46 8.06
N SER A 109 -8.66 4.17 7.75
CA SER A 109 -8.24 3.66 6.45
C SER A 109 -9.18 4.07 5.30
N LEU A 110 -10.49 4.09 5.52
CA LEU A 110 -11.45 4.57 4.52
C LEU A 110 -11.24 6.07 4.19
N SER A 111 -10.98 6.89 5.21
CA SER A 111 -10.71 8.32 5.02
C SER A 111 -9.39 8.53 4.27
N ALA A 112 -8.32 7.83 4.68
CA ALA A 112 -7.02 7.87 4.02
C ALA A 112 -7.11 7.46 2.54
N PHE A 113 -7.79 6.34 2.26
CA PHE A 113 -7.96 5.84 0.91
C PHE A 113 -8.80 6.78 0.03
N ASN A 114 -9.85 7.41 0.57
CA ASN A 114 -10.63 8.41 -0.16
C ASN A 114 -9.82 9.67 -0.48
N GLN A 115 -8.96 10.11 0.44
CA GLN A 115 -8.04 11.22 0.18
C GLN A 115 -7.01 10.85 -0.89
N PHE A 116 -6.45 9.64 -0.82
CA PHE A 116 -5.54 9.11 -1.83
C PHE A 116 -6.21 9.12 -3.21
N ARG A 117 -7.42 8.56 -3.31
CA ARG A 117 -8.22 8.57 -4.56
C ARG A 117 -8.47 9.95 -5.13
N ARG A 118 -8.70 10.96 -4.28
CA ARG A 118 -8.88 12.36 -4.71
C ARG A 118 -7.58 12.94 -5.28
N VAL A 119 -6.45 12.73 -4.58
CA VAL A 119 -5.13 13.20 -5.03
C VAL A 119 -4.75 12.53 -6.36
N THR A 120 -5.12 11.27 -6.56
CA THR A 120 -4.78 10.49 -7.75
C THR A 120 -5.90 10.41 -8.79
N GLU A 121 -6.97 11.21 -8.68
CA GLU A 121 -8.19 11.04 -9.48
C GLU A 121 -7.92 11.03 -10.99
N LYS A 122 -7.09 11.96 -11.46
CA LYS A 122 -6.71 12.13 -12.87
C LYS A 122 -5.42 11.42 -13.26
N VAL A 123 -4.84 10.65 -12.34
CA VAL A 123 -3.57 9.93 -12.56
C VAL A 123 -3.89 8.54 -13.09
N GLN A 124 -3.26 8.15 -14.20
CA GLN A 124 -3.36 6.77 -14.74
C GLN A 124 -2.16 5.91 -14.35
N SER A 125 -1.01 6.52 -14.10
CA SER A 125 0.19 5.84 -13.65
C SER A 125 1.10 6.78 -12.86
N PHE A 126 1.87 6.24 -11.92
CA PHE A 126 2.91 6.98 -11.20
C PHE A 126 4.08 6.06 -10.82
N ASP A 127 5.24 6.68 -10.60
CA ASP A 127 6.42 5.99 -10.06
C ASP A 127 6.29 5.86 -8.54
N LEU A 128 6.51 4.65 -8.04
CA LEU A 128 6.54 4.31 -6.62
C LEU A 128 7.96 3.91 -6.21
N LYS A 129 8.50 4.61 -5.21
CA LYS A 129 9.74 4.23 -4.55
C LYS A 129 9.45 3.63 -3.18
N ILE A 130 10.06 2.51 -2.84
CA ILE A 130 9.97 1.89 -1.50
C ILE A 130 11.36 1.75 -0.91
N ARG A 131 11.56 2.30 0.29
CA ARG A 131 12.83 2.28 1.06
C ARG A 131 12.53 2.04 2.54
N SER A 132 13.53 1.63 3.30
CA SER A 132 13.52 1.62 4.79
C SER A 132 14.54 2.60 5.36
#